data_AF-A0A8H7E1H3-F1
#
_entry.id   AF-A0A8H7E1H3-F1
#
_cell.length_a   1.000
_cell.length_b   1.000
_cell.length_c   1.000
_cell.angle_alpha   90.00
_cell.angle_beta   90.00
_cell.angle_gamma   90.00
#
_symmetry.space_group_name_H-M   'P 1'
#
loop_
_entity.id
_entity.type
_entity.pdbx_description
1 polymer ?
#
loop_
_entity_poly.entity_id
_entity_poly.type
_entity_poly.pdbx_seq_one_letter_code
_entity_poly.pdbx_strand_id
1 'polypeptide(L)'
;MTRSTSENTDSSASWDYIQQWIFNCWNNHPSCRLRPPSLPEVVPTRLLDVACFDEDVRLCEISTMETDACYMTLSHRWGNKVPTRLLSHNYHEFKLKIWLPDLPQTFKDAVKITRRLNIRYL
;
A
#
# COMPACT_ATOMS: atom_id res chain seq x y z
N MET A 1 30.24 11.94 19.50
CA MET A 1 29.18 12.63 18.74
C MET A 1 27.93 11.77 18.80
N THR A 2 26.96 12.16 19.63
CA THR A 2 25.69 11.44 19.78
C THR A 2 24.79 11.77 18.58
N ARG A 3 24.58 10.79 17.70
CA ARG A 3 23.59 10.89 16.62
C ARG A 3 22.21 10.95 17.29
N SER A 4 21.61 12.14 17.33
CA SER A 4 20.21 12.30 17.74
C SER A 4 19.35 11.55 16.73
N THR A 5 18.79 10.41 17.11
CA THR A 5 17.81 9.69 16.31
C THR A 5 16.45 10.33 16.52
N SER A 6 15.75 10.61 15.42
CA SER A 6 14.38 11.13 15.45
C SER A 6 13.47 10.29 16.35
N GLU A 7 12.57 10.94 17.10
CA GLU A 7 11.63 10.29 18.03
C GLU A 7 10.64 9.36 17.31
N ASN A 8 10.41 9.54 16.01
CA ASN A 8 9.57 8.66 15.20
C ASN A 8 10.02 8.60 13.73
N THR A 9 9.55 7.57 13.01
CA THR A 9 9.87 7.37 11.59
C THR A 9 8.94 8.12 10.63
N ASP A 10 8.06 9.00 11.13
CA ASP A 10 7.18 9.85 10.31
C ASP A 10 7.73 11.29 10.15
N SER A 11 8.97 11.52 10.57
CA SER A 11 9.67 12.80 10.40
C SER A 11 9.88 13.16 8.94
N SER A 12 9.96 14.46 8.64
CA SER A 12 10.28 14.97 7.29
C SER A 12 11.55 14.35 6.72
N ALA A 13 12.60 14.23 7.54
CA ALA A 13 13.85 13.59 7.15
C ALA A 13 13.64 12.12 6.70
N SER A 14 12.79 11.36 7.39
CA SER A 14 12.47 9.98 6.98
C SER A 14 11.77 9.94 5.63
N TRP A 15 10.90 10.92 5.36
CA TRP A 15 10.22 11.07 4.08
C TRP A 15 11.16 11.48 2.94
N ASP A 16 12.11 12.38 3.20
CA ASP A 16 13.14 12.75 2.23
C ASP A 16 13.97 11.51 1.85
N TYR A 17 14.34 10.66 2.82
CA TYR A 17 15.00 9.39 2.56
C TYR A 17 14.14 8.42 1.76
N ILE A 18 12.86 8.26 2.09
CA ILE A 18 11.93 7.39 1.33
C ILE A 18 11.89 7.83 -0.14
N GLN A 19 11.70 9.13 -0.40
CA GLN A 19 11.65 9.66 -1.76
C GLN A 19 12.98 9.44 -2.50
N GLN A 20 14.11 9.70 -1.84
CA GLN A 20 15.43 9.47 -2.41
C GLN A 20 15.65 7.99 -2.75
N TRP A 21 15.25 7.07 -1.88
CA TRP A 21 15.42 5.64 -2.09
C TRP A 21 14.55 5.12 -3.23
N ILE A 22 13.28 5.54 -3.28
CA ILE A 22 12.37 5.19 -4.39
C ILE A 22 12.92 5.75 -5.71
N PHE A 23 13.34 7.01 -5.72
CA PHE A 23 13.93 7.64 -6.90
C PHE A 23 15.19 6.92 -7.37
N ASN A 24 16.10 6.59 -6.46
CA ASN A 24 17.33 5.87 -6.77
C ASN A 24 17.03 4.45 -7.27
N CYS A 25 16.13 3.74 -6.61
CA CYS A 25 15.69 2.40 -7.01
C CYS A 25 15.13 2.41 -8.43
N TRP A 26 14.24 3.35 -8.72
CA TRP A 26 13.67 3.50 -10.05
C TRP A 26 14.79 3.81 -11.05
N ASN A 27 15.62 4.82 -10.82
CA ASN A 27 16.56 5.31 -11.84
C ASN A 27 17.82 4.48 -12.04
N ASN A 28 18.28 3.76 -11.01
CA ASN A 28 19.60 3.13 -11.02
C ASN A 28 19.55 1.60 -10.88
N HIS A 29 18.38 0.99 -10.63
CA HIS A 29 18.24 -0.47 -10.56
C HIS A 29 17.33 -1.01 -11.68
N PRO A 30 17.87 -1.38 -12.86
CA PRO A 30 17.09 -1.92 -13.97
C PRO A 30 16.24 -3.15 -13.58
N SER A 31 16.75 -4.00 -12.68
CA SER A 31 16.05 -5.16 -12.14
C SER A 31 14.82 -4.83 -11.30
N CYS A 32 14.72 -3.61 -10.76
CA CYS A 32 13.56 -3.14 -10.01
C CYS A 32 12.47 -2.55 -10.92
N ARG A 33 12.84 -2.05 -12.11
CA ARG A 33 11.90 -1.56 -13.14
C ARG A 33 11.31 -2.70 -13.97
N LEU A 34 12.15 -3.67 -14.31
CA LEU A 34 11.79 -4.72 -15.24
C LEU A 34 11.21 -5.91 -14.48
N ARG A 35 9.99 -6.30 -14.86
CA ARG A 35 9.48 -7.61 -14.49
C ARG A 35 10.39 -8.67 -15.13
N PRO A 36 10.94 -9.63 -14.36
CA PRO A 36 11.62 -10.77 -14.94
C PRO A 36 10.69 -11.50 -15.92
N PRO A 37 11.12 -11.81 -17.15
CA PRO A 37 10.30 -12.52 -18.14
C PRO A 37 9.78 -13.88 -17.64
N SER A 38 10.46 -14.46 -16.64
CA SER A 38 10.16 -15.76 -16.05
C SER A 38 9.06 -15.74 -14.98
N LEU A 39 8.58 -14.57 -14.54
CA LEU A 39 7.53 -14.50 -13.53
C LEU A 39 6.15 -14.44 -14.20
N PRO A 40 5.27 -15.44 -13.95
CA PRO A 40 3.89 -15.42 -14.47
C PRO A 40 3.22 -14.12 -14.04
N GLU A 41 2.34 -13.57 -14.89
CA GLU A 41 1.57 -12.34 -14.67
C GLU A 41 0.54 -12.51 -13.53
N VAL A 42 1.03 -12.74 -12.32
CA VAL A 42 0.22 -12.84 -11.12
C VAL A 42 -0.03 -11.42 -10.66
N VAL A 43 -1.14 -10.86 -11.13
CA VAL A 43 -1.71 -9.63 -10.60
C VAL A 43 -2.76 -9.98 -9.55
N PRO A 44 -2.86 -9.21 -8.45
CA PRO A 44 -3.93 -9.41 -7.48
C PRO A 44 -5.30 -9.28 -8.15
N THR A 45 -6.23 -10.19 -7.86
CA THR A 45 -7.60 -10.06 -8.36
C THR A 45 -8.33 -8.86 -7.74
N ARG A 46 -7.84 -8.41 -6.57
CA ARG A 46 -8.47 -7.40 -5.71
C ARG A 46 -7.40 -6.54 -5.07
N LEU A 47 -7.68 -5.25 -5.01
CA LEU A 47 -6.84 -4.23 -4.38
C LEU A 47 -7.71 -3.31 -3.54
N LEU A 48 -7.09 -2.53 -2.65
CA LEU A 48 -7.75 -1.43 -1.94
C LEU A 48 -7.55 -0.14 -2.73
N ASP A 49 -8.63 0.52 -3.12
CA ASP A 49 -8.60 1.91 -3.59
C ASP A 49 -8.53 2.80 -2.35
N VAL A 50 -7.36 3.39 -2.12
CA VAL A 50 -7.11 4.26 -0.97
C VAL A 50 -7.38 5.72 -1.27
N ALA A 51 -7.64 6.09 -2.53
CA ALA A 51 -7.91 7.46 -2.95
C ALA A 51 -9.40 7.68 -3.33
N CYS A 52 -10.28 6.72 -3.06
CA CYS A 52 -11.71 6.86 -3.34
C CYS A 52 -12.40 7.85 -2.40
N PHE A 53 -11.91 7.98 -1.17
CA PHE A 53 -12.44 8.86 -0.12
C PHE A 53 -11.27 9.43 0.68
N ASP A 54 -11.46 10.59 1.30
CA ASP A 54 -10.43 11.20 2.15
C ASP A 54 -10.14 10.35 3.39
N GLU A 55 -11.17 9.80 4.02
CA GLU A 55 -11.05 9.11 5.31
C GLU A 55 -11.24 7.60 5.22
N ASP A 56 -11.65 7.05 4.08
CA ASP A 56 -12.00 5.64 3.95
C ASP A 56 -11.36 4.99 2.74
N VAL A 57 -11.44 3.66 2.70
CA VAL A 57 -10.95 2.85 1.58
C VAL A 57 -12.07 1.94 1.06
N ARG A 58 -11.88 1.35 -0.11
CA ARG A 58 -12.81 0.32 -0.61
C ARG A 58 -12.06 -0.77 -1.36
N LEU A 59 -12.70 -1.92 -1.44
CA LEU A 59 -12.25 -3.04 -2.27
C LEU A 59 -12.58 -2.78 -3.75
N CYS A 60 -11.57 -2.87 -4.60
CA CYS A 60 -11.71 -2.81 -6.05
C CYS A 60 -11.28 -4.12 -6.69
N GLU A 61 -11.92 -4.45 -7.82
CA GLU A 61 -11.52 -5.58 -8.65
C GLU A 61 -10.65 -5.08 -9.78
N ILE A 62 -9.60 -5.82 -10.10
CA ILE A 62 -8.63 -5.38 -11.11
C ILE A 62 -9.26 -5.22 -12.49
N SER A 63 -10.32 -5.98 -12.79
CA SER A 63 -11.11 -5.84 -14.02
C SER A 63 -11.82 -4.50 -14.16
N THR A 64 -11.94 -3.74 -13.07
CA THR A 64 -12.57 -2.41 -13.04
C THR A 64 -11.55 -1.27 -13.02
N MET A 65 -10.25 -1.60 -13.04
CA MET A 65 -9.15 -0.64 -12.94
C MET A 65 -8.60 -0.24 -14.31
N GLU A 66 -7.85 0.86 -14.34
CA GLU A 66 -7.08 1.28 -15.52
C GLU A 66 -5.98 0.25 -15.82
N THR A 67 -5.70 0.02 -17.11
CA THR A 67 -4.74 -1.00 -17.57
C THR A 67 -3.32 -0.81 -17.04
N ASP A 68 -2.93 0.43 -16.69
CA ASP A 68 -1.58 0.78 -16.23
C ASP A 68 -1.55 1.20 -14.75
N ALA A 69 -2.55 0.78 -13.96
CA ALA A 69 -2.65 1.16 -12.56
C ALA A 69 -1.51 0.57 -11.71
N CYS A 70 -0.66 1.45 -11.15
CA CYS A 70 0.34 1.07 -10.16
C CYS A 70 -0.29 0.82 -8.78
N TYR A 71 0.25 -0.16 -8.05
CA TYR A 71 -0.15 -0.47 -6.68
C TYR A 71 1.07 -0.66 -5.77
N MET A 72 0.88 -0.43 -4.47
CA MET A 72 1.84 -0.79 -3.43
C MET A 72 1.46 -2.13 -2.80
N THR A 73 2.39 -2.77 -2.10
CA THR A 73 2.12 -4.01 -1.35
C THR A 73 2.61 -3.89 0.08
N LEU A 74 1.79 -4.32 1.04
CA LEU A 74 2.20 -4.47 2.43
C LEU A 74 2.64 -5.91 2.72
N SER A 75 3.95 -6.13 2.83
CA SER A 75 4.49 -7.39 3.36
C SER A 75 4.47 -7.36 4.88
N HIS A 76 3.60 -8.16 5.50
CA HIS A 76 3.48 -8.22 6.96
C HIS A 76 3.24 -9.64 7.46
N ARG A 77 3.55 -9.87 8.73
CA ARG A 77 3.24 -11.12 9.44
C ARG A 77 1.97 -10.92 10.27
N TRP A 78 1.00 -11.81 10.08
CA TRP A 78 -0.31 -11.72 10.74
C TRP A 78 -0.29 -12.04 12.25
N GLY A 79 0.75 -12.72 12.74
CA GLY A 79 0.78 -13.19 14.13
C GLY A 79 -0.38 -14.14 14.45
N ASN A 80 -0.86 -14.12 15.70
CA ASN A 80 -1.88 -15.06 16.19
C ASN A 80 -3.32 -14.58 16.02
N LYS A 81 -3.53 -13.33 15.60
CA LYS A 81 -4.85 -12.74 15.37
C LYS A 81 -4.84 -12.12 13.98
N VAL A 82 -5.77 -12.54 13.14
CA VAL A 82 -5.98 -11.94 11.81
C VAL A 82 -7.11 -10.93 11.93
N PRO A 83 -6.80 -9.63 12.16
CA PRO A 83 -7.82 -8.60 12.14
C PRO A 83 -8.34 -8.38 10.72
N THR A 84 -9.57 -7.88 10.62
CA THR A 84 -10.27 -7.44 9.39
C THR A 84 -9.98 -8.26 8.14
N ARG A 85 -10.88 -9.20 7.85
CA ARG A 85 -10.73 -10.12 6.72
C ARG A 85 -11.80 -9.86 5.67
N LEU A 86 -11.40 -9.97 4.42
CA LEU A 86 -12.35 -10.12 3.32
C LEU A 86 -12.94 -11.53 3.36
N LEU A 87 -14.24 -11.61 3.54
CA LEU A 87 -15.04 -12.83 3.62
C LEU A 87 -16.18 -12.74 2.62
N SER A 88 -16.77 -13.87 2.25
CA SER A 88 -17.85 -13.87 1.25
C SER A 88 -19.04 -13.01 1.66
N HIS A 89 -19.36 -12.94 2.96
CA HIS A 89 -20.52 -12.18 3.46
C HIS A 89 -20.28 -10.66 3.51
N ASN A 90 -19.05 -10.19 3.71
CA ASN A 90 -18.73 -8.75 3.80
C ASN A 90 -18.15 -8.20 2.49
N TYR A 91 -18.05 -9.02 1.45
CA TYR A 91 -17.50 -8.63 0.16
C TYR A 91 -18.21 -7.42 -0.46
N HIS A 92 -19.55 -7.41 -0.49
CA HIS A 92 -20.31 -6.31 -1.09
C HIS A 92 -20.16 -5.02 -0.28
N GLU A 93 -20.19 -5.12 1.04
CA GLU A 93 -19.95 -4.00 1.95
C GLU A 93 -18.57 -3.39 1.73
N PHE A 94 -17.53 -4.23 1.64
CA PHE A 94 -16.15 -3.78 1.43
C PHE A 94 -15.95 -3.11 0.06
N LYS A 95 -16.74 -3.44 -0.96
CA LYS A 95 -16.74 -2.70 -2.25
C LYS A 95 -17.33 -1.30 -2.13
N LEU A 96 -18.24 -1.08 -1.19
CA LEU A 96 -18.85 0.23 -0.96
C LEU A 96 -17.91 1.09 -0.11
N LYS A 97 -17.51 0.58 1.06
CA LYS A 97 -16.68 1.31 2.02
C LYS A 97 -16.11 0.38 3.07
N ILE A 98 -14.89 0.66 3.49
CA ILE A 98 -14.22 0.09 4.65
C ILE A 98 -13.79 1.27 5.53
N TRP A 99 -14.31 1.30 6.75
CA TRP A 99 -14.03 2.38 7.70
C TRP A 99 -12.57 2.31 8.16
N LEU A 100 -11.76 3.31 7.79
CA LEU A 100 -10.30 3.26 8.03
C LEU A 100 -9.94 3.21 9.53
N PRO A 101 -10.60 3.98 10.43
CA PRO A 101 -10.45 3.82 11.87
C PRO A 101 -10.63 2.40 12.45
N ASP A 102 -11.39 1.52 11.79
CA ASP A 102 -11.63 0.15 12.25
C ASP A 102 -10.49 -0.81 11.86
N LEU A 103 -9.59 -0.38 10.96
CA LEU A 103 -8.45 -1.17 10.58
C LEU A 103 -7.38 -1.20 11.68
N PRO A 104 -6.54 -2.24 11.73
CA PRO A 104 -5.32 -2.24 12.53
C PRO A 104 -4.39 -1.07 12.19
N GLN A 105 -3.61 -0.62 13.18
CA GLN A 105 -2.67 0.50 13.00
C GLN A 105 -1.72 0.28 11.81
N THR A 106 -1.17 -0.92 11.64
CA THR A 106 -0.30 -1.25 10.50
C THR A 106 -0.96 -1.02 9.15
N PHE A 107 -2.27 -1.28 9.03
CA PHE A 107 -3.01 -1.07 7.78
C PHE A 107 -3.32 0.41 7.58
N LYS A 108 -3.64 1.15 8.64
CA LYS A 108 -3.77 2.61 8.59
C LYS A 108 -2.47 3.27 8.12
N ASP A 109 -1.33 2.82 8.65
CA ASP A 109 -0.01 3.33 8.28
C ASP A 109 0.30 3.00 6.81
N ALA A 110 -0.02 1.78 6.35
CA ALA A 110 0.15 1.41 4.95
C ALA A 110 -0.71 2.27 4.00
N VAL A 111 -1.98 2.52 4.35
CA VAL A 111 -2.86 3.44 3.62
C VAL A 111 -2.29 4.86 3.59
N LYS A 112 -1.84 5.38 4.74
CA LYS A 112 -1.23 6.71 4.85
C LYS A 112 0.00 6.85 3.97
N ILE A 113 0.89 5.85 3.99
CA ILE A 113 2.11 5.85 3.18
C ILE A 113 1.78 5.82 1.69
N THR A 114 0.85 4.93 1.30
CA THR A 114 0.41 4.78 -0.10
C THR A 114 -0.15 6.09 -0.65
N ARG A 115 -1.03 6.75 0.12
CA ARG A 115 -1.56 8.08 -0.20
C ARG A 115 -0.45 9.13 -0.32
N ARG A 116 0.48 9.18 0.63
CA ARG A 116 1.57 10.18 0.65
C ARG A 116 2.58 10.01 -0.49
N LEU A 117 2.71 8.79 -1.03
CA LEU A 117 3.47 8.51 -2.25
C LEU A 117 2.68 8.72 -3.54
N ASN A 118 1.46 9.24 -3.46
CA ASN A 118 0.57 9.47 -4.59
C ASN A 118 0.28 8.20 -5.41
N ILE A 119 0.19 7.06 -4.73
CA ILE A 119 -0.24 5.79 -5.32
C ILE A 119 -1.67 5.52 -4.85
N ARG A 120 -2.54 5.12 -5.78
CA ARG A 120 -3.97 4.96 -5.50
C ARG A 120 -4.33 3.60 -4.90
N TYR A 121 -3.57 2.56 -5.22
CA TYR A 121 -3.92 1.19 -4.90
C TYR A 121 -2.91 0.55 -3.95
N LEU A 122 -3.43 -0.21 -2.97
CA LEU A 122 -2.67 -0.99 -1.99
C LEU A 122 -3.11 -2.46 -2.01
#